data_AF-A0A8J7I9V8-F1
#
_entry.id   AF-A0A8J7I9V8-F1
#
_cell.length_a   1.000
_cell.length_b   1.000
_cell.length_c   1.000
_cell.angle_alpha   90.00
_cell.angle_beta   90.00
_cell.angle_gamma   90.00
#
_symmetry.space_group_name_H-M   'P 1'
#
loop_
_entity.id
_entity.type
_entity.pdbx_description
1 polymer ?
#
loop_
_entity_poly.entity_id
_entity_poly.type
_entity_poly.pdbx_seq_one_letter_code
_entity_poly.pdbx_strand_id
1 'polypeptide(L)'
;MLTTNELRWFYPGRIPEDIEFWFWQICPSDQMRSPQEREDKYLYTPECDYLGIKLRQGRLEVKWRKAELGVFSFGEFVQGKAEKWGKWLCDDPTKESFHLAQISSSSSWIKGSRE
;
A
#
# COMPACT_ATOMS: atom_id res chain seq x y z
N MET A 1 -6.48 0.15 15.86
CA MET A 1 -7.07 -0.12 14.53
C MET A 1 -7.25 1.20 13.80
N LEU A 2 -6.76 1.32 12.58
CA LEU A 2 -6.92 2.53 11.75
C LEU A 2 -7.97 2.27 10.68
N THR A 3 -8.76 3.29 10.34
CA THR A 3 -9.71 3.24 9.22
C THR A 3 -9.37 4.36 8.24
N THR A 4 -9.29 4.03 6.96
CA THR A 4 -9.00 4.98 5.88
C THR A 4 -10.06 4.88 4.80
N ASN A 5 -10.36 6.01 4.15
CA ASN A 5 -11.05 6.00 2.86
C ASN A 5 -9.97 6.18 1.79
N GLU A 6 -9.94 5.29 0.82
CA GLU A 6 -8.92 5.25 -0.21
C GLU A 6 -9.57 5.22 -1.59
N LEU A 7 -8.90 5.86 -2.53
CA LEU A 7 -9.25 5.85 -3.94
C LEU A 7 -7.93 5.75 -4.70
N ARG A 8 -7.88 4.85 -5.69
CA ARG A 8 -6.65 4.49 -6.39
C ARG A 8 -6.85 4.62 -7.89
N TRP A 9 -5.92 5.28 -8.54
CA TRP A 9 -5.81 5.34 -9.99
C TRP A 9 -4.54 4.63 -10.42
N PHE A 10 -4.66 3.83 -11.47
CA PHE A 10 -3.54 3.13 -12.09
C PHE A 10 -3.46 3.59 -13.53
N TYR A 11 -2.35 4.22 -13.90
CA TYR A 11 -2.07 4.66 -15.26
C TYR A 11 -0.88 3.87 -15.80
N PRO A 12 -1.01 3.20 -16.95
CA PRO A 12 0.13 2.54 -17.57
C PRO A 12 1.10 3.59 -18.15
N GLY A 13 2.40 3.26 -18.13
CA GLY A 13 3.43 4.12 -18.71
C GLY A 13 4.15 5.00 -17.68
N ARG A 14 4.68 6.13 -18.15
CA ARG A 14 5.43 7.07 -17.30
C ARG A 14 4.48 8.03 -16.60
N ILE A 15 4.94 8.61 -15.49
CA ILE A 15 4.22 9.67 -14.78
C ILE A 15 4.04 10.86 -15.74
N PRO A 16 2.82 11.39 -15.92
CA PRO A 16 2.59 12.60 -16.71
C PRO A 16 3.42 13.79 -16.19
N GLU A 17 3.97 14.60 -17.10
CA GLU A 17 4.89 15.69 -16.78
C GLU A 17 4.27 16.73 -15.83
N ASP A 18 2.98 17.01 -15.98
CA ASP A 18 2.22 17.94 -15.14
C ASP A 18 2.06 17.42 -13.71
N ILE A 19 1.82 16.11 -13.55
CA ILE A 19 1.78 15.45 -12.24
C ILE A 19 3.16 15.44 -11.60
N GLU A 20 4.20 15.09 -12.34
CA GLU A 20 5.58 15.11 -11.84
C GLU A 20 5.99 16.54 -11.42
N PHE A 21 5.73 17.54 -12.26
CA PHE A 21 5.97 18.94 -11.94
C PHE A 21 5.23 19.39 -10.69
N TRP A 22 3.94 19.02 -10.56
CA TRP A 22 3.17 19.35 -9.36
C TRP A 22 3.80 18.76 -8.10
N PHE A 23 4.24 17.49 -8.12
CA PHE A 23 4.89 16.86 -6.98
C PHE A 23 6.19 17.55 -6.58
N TRP A 24 7.03 17.95 -7.55
CA TRP A 24 8.34 18.54 -7.26
C TRP A 24 8.31 20.03 -6.94
N GLN A 25 7.43 20.79 -7.59
CA GLN A 25 7.49 22.26 -7.55
C GLN A 25 6.34 22.91 -6.79
N ILE A 26 5.19 22.23 -6.68
CA ILE A 26 3.96 22.83 -6.15
C ILE A 26 3.53 22.18 -4.83
N CYS A 27 3.75 20.86 -4.69
CA CYS A 27 3.25 20.10 -3.55
C CYS A 27 3.81 20.64 -2.22
N PRO A 28 2.96 21.06 -1.26
CA PRO A 28 3.40 21.63 0.03
C PRO A 28 4.09 20.63 0.98
N SER A 29 4.46 19.44 0.51
CA SER A 29 5.13 18.44 1.35
C SER A 29 6.57 18.85 1.64
N ASP A 30 7.11 18.45 2.78
CA ASP A 30 8.55 18.52 3.09
C ASP A 30 9.34 17.89 1.93
N GLN A 31 9.88 18.72 1.03
CA GLN A 31 10.57 18.36 -0.22
C GLN A 31 11.87 17.55 0.00
N MET A 32 12.13 17.02 1.20
CA MET A 32 13.45 16.56 1.63
C MET A 32 13.48 15.22 2.37
N ARG A 33 12.36 14.50 2.53
CA ARG A 33 12.47 13.11 3.01
C ARG A 33 12.71 12.19 1.83
N SER A 34 13.98 11.84 1.63
CA SER A 34 14.35 10.70 0.80
C SER A 34 13.39 9.54 1.10
N PRO A 35 12.82 8.89 0.07
CA PRO A 35 11.93 7.77 0.28
C PRO A 35 12.58 6.80 1.24
N GLN A 36 11.94 6.49 2.37
CA GLN A 36 12.52 5.56 3.31
C GLN A 36 12.77 4.23 2.58
N GLU A 37 14.03 3.77 2.59
CA GLU A 37 14.36 2.44 2.14
C GLU A 37 13.68 1.45 3.09
N ARG A 38 12.81 0.63 2.52
CA ARG A 38 12.09 -0.40 3.24
C ARG A 38 11.80 -1.56 2.31
N GLU A 39 11.88 -2.75 2.86
CA GLU A 39 11.47 -3.99 2.21
C GLU A 39 10.12 -4.43 2.80
N ASP A 40 9.17 -4.69 1.92
CA ASP A 40 7.87 -5.26 2.26
C ASP A 40 7.77 -6.65 1.63
N LYS A 41 7.34 -7.64 2.42
CA LYS A 41 6.97 -8.96 1.92
C LYS A 41 5.46 -9.12 2.01
N TYR A 42 4.84 -9.50 0.92
CA TYR A 42 3.40 -9.67 0.81
C TYR A 42 3.05 -11.14 0.87
N LEU A 43 2.05 -11.51 1.67
CA LEU A 43 1.47 -12.84 1.60
C LEU A 43 0.64 -12.92 0.32
N TYR A 44 1.02 -13.82 -0.57
CA TYR A 44 0.33 -14.10 -1.80
C TYR A 44 -1.03 -14.73 -1.50
N THR A 45 -2.08 -13.98 -1.81
CA THR A 45 -3.47 -14.33 -1.57
C THR A 45 -4.23 -14.21 -2.90
N PRO A 46 -4.00 -15.14 -3.84
CA PRO A 46 -4.66 -15.10 -5.14
C PRO A 46 -6.18 -15.12 -4.94
N GLU A 47 -6.91 -14.46 -5.85
CA GLU A 47 -8.38 -14.39 -5.84
C GLU A 47 -8.99 -13.62 -4.66
N CYS A 48 -8.18 -13.06 -3.75
CA CYS A 48 -8.63 -12.21 -2.66
C CYS A 48 -8.21 -10.75 -2.90
N ASP A 49 -9.14 -9.92 -3.40
CA ASP A 49 -8.88 -8.50 -3.69
C ASP A 49 -9.12 -7.57 -2.50
N TYR A 50 -9.77 -8.08 -1.44
CA TYR A 50 -10.23 -7.29 -0.30
C TYR A 50 -9.36 -7.46 0.94
N LEU A 51 -8.31 -8.30 0.92
CA LEU A 51 -7.41 -8.56 2.04
C LEU A 51 -5.96 -8.43 1.57
N GLY A 52 -5.16 -7.65 2.28
CA GLY A 52 -3.72 -7.55 2.07
C GLY A 52 -3.00 -7.81 3.38
N ILE A 53 -2.07 -8.77 3.36
CA ILE A 53 -1.20 -9.08 4.50
C ILE A 53 0.23 -8.85 4.06
N LYS A 54 0.98 -8.08 4.85
CA LYS A 54 2.40 -7.85 4.58
C LYS A 54 3.22 -7.78 5.85
N LEU A 55 4.46 -8.18 5.74
CA LEU A 55 5.47 -7.97 6.75
C LEU A 55 6.36 -6.82 6.31
N ARG A 56 6.44 -5.78 7.16
CA ARG A 56 7.31 -4.63 6.96
C ARG A 56 8.19 -4.48 8.19
N GLN A 57 9.51 -4.55 8.01
CA GLN A 57 10.48 -4.33 9.08
C GLN A 57 10.17 -5.12 10.38
N GLY A 58 9.71 -6.38 10.23
CA GLY A 58 9.36 -7.25 11.36
C GLY A 58 7.97 -7.01 11.98
N ARG A 59 7.18 -6.09 11.44
CA ARG A 59 5.79 -5.83 11.86
C ARG A 59 4.82 -6.36 10.82
N LEU A 60 3.82 -7.12 11.26
CA LEU A 60 2.76 -7.60 10.39
C LEU A 60 1.69 -6.50 10.25
N GLU A 61 1.40 -6.10 9.01
CA GLU A 61 0.30 -5.21 8.68
C GLU A 61 -0.78 -6.02 7.96
N VAL A 62 -2.02 -5.93 8.45
CA VAL A 62 -3.20 -6.53 7.82
C VAL A 62 -4.14 -5.40 7.41
N LYS A 63 -4.48 -5.33 6.13
CA LYS A 63 -5.50 -4.41 5.59
C LYS A 63 -6.64 -5.20 4.99
N TRP A 64 -7.88 -4.76 5.24
CA TRP A 64 -9.04 -5.33 4.56
C TRP A 64 -10.08 -4.28 4.20
N ARG A 65 -10.79 -4.50 3.09
CA ARG A 65 -11.88 -3.64 2.64
C ARG A 65 -13.07 -3.84 3.57
N LYS A 66 -13.54 -2.74 4.17
CA LYS A 66 -14.73 -2.69 5.03
C LYS A 66 -15.99 -2.32 4.26
N ALA A 67 -15.86 -1.52 3.20
CA ALA A 67 -16.97 -1.14 2.33
C ALA A 67 -16.46 -0.63 0.98
N GLU A 68 -17.27 -0.83 -0.05
CA GLU A 68 -17.18 -0.08 -1.30
C GLU A 68 -18.16 1.09 -1.22
N LEU A 69 -17.69 2.29 -1.53
CA LEU A 69 -18.47 3.53 -1.42
C LEU A 69 -19.02 3.99 -2.78
N GLY A 70 -18.73 3.25 -3.85
CA GLY A 70 -19.12 3.56 -5.22
C GLY A 70 -18.06 4.33 -6.00
N VAL A 71 -18.43 4.75 -7.21
CA VAL A 71 -17.59 5.53 -8.11
C VAL A 71 -17.81 7.02 -7.86
N PHE A 72 -16.72 7.75 -7.65
CA PHE A 72 -16.73 9.20 -7.52
C PHE A 72 -16.07 9.83 -8.75
N SER A 73 -16.61 10.96 -9.19
CA SER A 73 -16.05 11.77 -10.28
C SER A 73 -15.41 13.04 -9.71
N PHE A 74 -14.24 13.39 -10.22
CA PHE A 74 -13.48 14.59 -9.88
C PHE A 74 -13.21 15.36 -11.18
N GLY A 75 -13.98 16.43 -11.41
CA GLY A 75 -13.98 17.11 -12.70
C GLY A 75 -14.54 16.22 -13.82
N GLU A 76 -14.20 16.54 -15.07
CA GLU A 76 -14.74 15.85 -16.24
C GLU A 76 -14.03 14.53 -16.58
N PHE A 77 -12.77 14.38 -16.15
CA PHE A 77 -11.89 13.33 -16.69
C PHE A 77 -11.46 12.27 -15.67
N VAL A 78 -11.67 12.50 -14.38
CA VAL A 78 -11.12 11.61 -13.34
C VAL A 78 -12.26 10.93 -12.59
N GLN A 79 -12.29 9.60 -12.65
CA GLN A 79 -13.21 8.77 -11.87
C GLN A 79 -12.44 7.73 -11.07
N GLY A 80 -12.97 7.32 -9.91
CA GLY A 80 -12.37 6.22 -9.16
C GLY A 80 -13.34 5.58 -8.19
N LYS A 81 -13.08 4.30 -7.88
CA LYS A 81 -13.82 3.55 -6.87
C LYS A 81 -13.31 3.96 -5.50
N ALA A 82 -14.18 4.57 -4.68
CA ALA A 82 -13.87 4.87 -3.30
C ALA A 82 -14.14 3.64 -2.44
N GLU A 83 -13.21 3.33 -1.55
CA GLU A 83 -13.28 2.17 -0.67
C GLU A 83 -12.93 2.59 0.75
N LYS A 84 -13.59 1.97 1.73
CA LYS A 84 -13.21 2.09 3.14
C LYS A 84 -12.37 0.88 3.53
N TRP A 85 -11.21 1.11 4.11
CA TRP A 85 -10.26 0.09 4.53
C TRP A 85 -10.02 0.12 6.03
N GLY A 86 -9.93 -1.07 6.64
CA GLY A 86 -9.41 -1.27 7.99
C GLY A 86 -7.94 -1.64 7.92
N LYS A 87 -7.15 -1.18 8.90
CA LYS A 87 -5.75 -1.60 9.08
C LYS A 87 -5.49 -2.01 10.53
N TRP A 88 -4.92 -3.19 10.68
CA TRP A 88 -4.30 -3.67 11.91
C TRP A 88 -2.79 -3.68 11.76
N LEU A 89 -2.14 -3.34 12.87
CA LEU A 89 -0.71 -3.47 13.06
C LEU A 89 -0.55 -4.49 14.18
N CYS A 90 0.20 -5.54 13.92
CA CYS A 90 0.56 -6.52 14.91
C CYS A 90 2.07 -6.38 15.17
N ASP A 91 2.38 -5.86 16.34
CA ASP A 91 3.74 -5.79 16.85
C ASP A 91 4.10 -7.14 17.49
N ASP A 92 5.33 -7.57 17.25
CA ASP A 92 5.92 -8.77 17.84
C ASP A 92 7.18 -8.35 18.62
N PRO A 93 7.02 -7.89 19.87
CA PRO A 93 8.13 -7.37 20.65
C PRO A 93 9.15 -8.46 21.01
N THR A 94 8.73 -9.73 21.12
CA THR A 94 9.64 -10.86 21.40
C THR A 94 10.36 -11.34 20.14
N LYS A 95 9.85 -10.98 18.94
CA LYS A 95 10.37 -11.39 17.63
C LYS A 95 10.31 -12.91 17.40
N GLU A 96 9.41 -13.59 18.09
CA GLU A 96 9.22 -15.04 18.01
C GLU A 96 8.16 -15.44 16.98
N SER A 97 7.29 -14.49 16.59
CA SER A 97 6.16 -14.74 15.71
C SER A 97 6.49 -14.50 14.24
N PHE A 98 7.30 -13.48 13.94
CA PHE A 98 7.58 -13.05 12.55
C PHE A 98 9.06 -13.19 12.16
N HIS A 99 9.50 -14.44 12.00
CA HIS A 99 10.86 -14.73 11.53
C HIS A 99 11.00 -14.53 10.01
N LEU A 100 11.64 -13.42 9.61
CA LEU A 100 11.90 -13.08 8.20
C LEU A 100 12.55 -14.20 7.40
N ALA A 101 13.45 -15.00 7.99
CA ALA A 101 14.14 -16.10 7.31
C ALA A 101 13.18 -17.22 6.90
N GLN A 102 12.26 -17.62 7.79
CA GLN A 102 11.24 -18.64 7.50
C GLN A 102 10.21 -18.13 6.49
N ILE A 103 9.86 -16.85 6.57
CA ILE A 103 8.94 -16.20 5.64
C ILE A 103 9.55 -16.09 4.24
N SER A 104 10.85 -15.77 4.13
CA SER A 104 11.55 -15.73 2.84
C SER A 104 11.61 -17.07 2.13
N SER A 105 11.68 -18.18 2.89
CA SER A 105 11.77 -19.52 2.30
C SER A 105 10.40 -20.08 1.89
N SER A 106 9.31 -19.40 2.25
CA SER A 106 7.95 -19.78 1.86
C SER A 106 7.63 -19.23 0.47
N SER A 107 7.16 -20.09 -0.43
CA SER A 107 6.66 -19.69 -1.76
C SER A 107 5.39 -18.84 -1.70
N SER A 108 4.72 -18.79 -0.54
CA SER A 108 3.51 -18.00 -0.35
C SER A 108 3.81 -16.53 -0.04
N TRP A 109 5.07 -16.14 0.17
CA TRP A 109 5.44 -14.75 0.41
C TRP A 109 6.27 -14.19 -0.74
N ILE A 110 5.80 -13.08 -1.31
CA ILE A 110 6.41 -12.45 -2.47
C ILE A 110 7.04 -11.12 -2.03
N LYS A 111 8.26 -10.87 -2.51
CA LYS A 111 8.93 -9.58 -2.30
C LYS A 111 8.27 -8.52 -3.18
N GLY A 112 7.86 -7.40 -2.60
CA GLY A 112 7.46 -6.26 -3.40
C GLY A 112 8.70 -5.62 -4.04
N SER A 113 8.82 -5.68 -5.36
CA SER A 113 9.75 -4.82 -6.09
C SER A 113 9.11 -3.43 -6.26
N ARG A 114 9.89 -2.37 -6.04
CA ARG A 114 9.57 -1.07 -6.64
C ARG A 114 10.08 -1.17 -8.08
N GLU A 115 9.17 -1.10 -9.05
CA GLU A 115 9.54 -0.71 -10.42
C GLU A 115 9.74 0.80 -10.49
#